data_AF-A0A6P6KB46-F1
#
_entry.id   AF-A0A6P6KB46-F1
#
_cell.length_a   1.000
_cell.length_b   1.000
_cell.length_c   1.000
_cell.angle_alpha   90.00
_cell.angle_beta   90.00
_cell.angle_gamma   90.00
#
_symmetry.space_group_name_H-M   'P 1'
#
loop_
_entity.id
_entity.type
_entity.pdbx_description
1 polymer ?
#
loop_
_entity_poly.entity_id
_entity_poly.type
_entity_poly.pdbx_seq_one_letter_code
_entity_poly.pdbx_strand_id
1 'polypeptide(L)'
;MTSNNPAVFLLMVNGQIEAADFPEYDDLYCKYCFVYGHDWAPTSGLEEGISQITSKGGGSQSLVWNFPLDITFKSTNPFGWPQIVVSVYGPDTFGNDVVRGYGAVHIPFTPGKHTKTIPMFVPESTSRLQRFTSWLMGRHPEYTDPKVVAQGEGREVTRVRSQGFVTLQFNIVTKDMKKLGYETTSEHSAATGLPRTSQQL
;
A
#
# COMPACT_ATOMS: atom_id res chain seq x y z
N MET A 1 -13.62 29.36 -30.29
CA MET A 1 -13.62 27.88 -30.17
C MET A 1 -13.37 27.56 -28.72
N THR A 2 -14.41 27.28 -27.94
CA THR A 2 -14.26 26.82 -26.55
C THR A 2 -13.79 25.37 -26.61
N SER A 3 -12.51 25.12 -26.33
CA SER A 3 -12.03 23.76 -26.13
C SER A 3 -12.77 23.18 -24.93
N ASN A 4 -13.71 22.27 -25.20
CA ASN A 4 -14.43 21.56 -24.16
C ASN A 4 -13.47 20.51 -23.57
N ASN A 5 -12.55 20.97 -22.72
CA ASN A 5 -11.66 20.05 -22.03
C ASN A 5 -12.53 19.11 -21.20
N PRO A 6 -12.36 17.78 -21.33
CA PRO A 6 -13.12 16.85 -20.51
C PRO A 6 -12.88 17.18 -19.04
N ALA A 7 -13.96 17.25 -18.26
CA ALA A 7 -13.86 17.50 -16.84
C ALA A 7 -13.10 16.34 -16.19
N VAL A 8 -12.03 16.67 -15.45
CA VAL A 8 -11.21 15.73 -14.70
C VAL A 8 -11.22 16.12 -13.23
N PHE A 9 -11.04 15.14 -12.36
CA PHE A 9 -10.71 15.38 -10.96
C PHE A 9 -9.26 14.98 -10.70
N LEU A 10 -8.69 15.53 -9.61
CA LEU A 10 -7.35 15.16 -9.15
C LEU A 10 -7.43 14.47 -7.79
N LEU A 11 -6.55 13.49 -7.60
CA LEU A 11 -6.30 12.80 -6.34
C LEU A 11 -4.81 12.94 -6.00
N MET A 12 -4.51 13.69 -4.96
CA MET A 12 -3.17 13.85 -4.42
C MET A 12 -3.03 12.96 -3.20
N VAL A 13 -1.97 12.15 -3.20
CA VAL A 13 -1.66 11.14 -2.20
C VAL A 13 -0.28 11.45 -1.63
N ASN A 14 -0.27 11.97 -0.41
CA ASN A 14 0.95 12.27 0.33
C ASN A 14 1.03 11.35 1.55
N GLY A 15 2.20 11.16 2.12
CA GLY A 15 2.34 10.44 3.38
C GLY A 15 3.64 9.67 3.48
N GLN A 16 3.58 8.49 4.10
CA GLN A 16 4.75 7.67 4.34
C GLN A 16 4.41 6.19 4.59
N ILE A 17 5.33 5.31 4.22
CA ILE A 17 5.44 3.97 4.78
C ILE A 17 6.20 4.12 6.10
N GLU A 18 5.45 4.14 7.20
CA GLU A 18 5.94 4.57 8.51
C GLU A 18 6.83 3.49 9.13
N ALA A 19 6.26 2.30 9.33
CA ALA A 19 6.91 1.23 10.05
C ALA A 19 6.40 -0.15 9.64
N ALA A 20 7.08 -1.20 10.10
CA ALA A 20 6.65 -2.58 9.98
C ALA A 20 6.97 -3.43 11.21
N ASP A 21 6.11 -4.40 11.46
CA ASP A 21 6.25 -5.40 12.51
C ASP A 21 6.38 -6.77 11.86
N PHE A 22 7.61 -7.29 11.83
CA PHE A 22 7.95 -8.63 11.37
C PHE A 22 8.65 -9.38 12.50
N PRO A 23 7.97 -10.25 13.27
CA PRO A 23 8.55 -10.87 14.47
C PRO A 23 9.86 -11.64 14.20
N GLU A 24 9.90 -12.39 13.10
CA GLU A 24 11.00 -13.31 12.77
C GLU A 24 12.14 -12.68 11.96
N TYR A 25 11.98 -11.43 11.50
CA TYR A 25 12.91 -10.79 10.56
C TYR A 25 13.40 -9.44 11.04
N ASP A 26 14.60 -9.08 10.61
CA ASP A 26 15.27 -7.81 10.86
C ASP A 26 16.07 -7.41 9.61
N ASP A 27 16.69 -6.23 9.62
CA ASP A 27 17.44 -5.67 8.49
C ASP A 27 16.60 -5.64 7.20
N LEU A 28 15.45 -4.98 7.28
CA LEU A 28 14.46 -4.96 6.19
C LEU A 28 14.45 -3.64 5.43
N TYR A 29 14.19 -3.72 4.14
CA TYR A 29 13.77 -2.59 3.31
C TYR A 29 12.46 -2.91 2.61
N CYS A 30 11.78 -1.88 2.12
CA CYS A 30 10.56 -2.04 1.35
C CYS A 30 10.68 -1.43 -0.03
N LYS A 31 9.93 -2.00 -0.97
CA LYS A 31 9.63 -1.42 -2.27
C LYS A 31 8.14 -1.15 -2.33
N TYR A 32 7.73 -0.05 -2.94
CA TYR A 32 6.33 0.20 -3.24
C TYR A 32 6.12 0.49 -4.71
N CYS A 33 4.92 0.22 -5.20
CA CYS A 33 4.42 0.74 -6.46
C CYS A 33 2.92 1.02 -6.37
N PHE A 34 2.42 1.95 -7.18
CA PHE A 34 0.98 2.18 -7.35
C PHE A 34 0.42 1.36 -8.51
N VAL A 35 -0.78 0.80 -8.31
CA VAL A 35 -1.55 0.09 -9.33
C VAL A 35 -2.90 0.77 -9.48
N TYR A 36 -3.32 1.03 -10.71
CA TYR A 36 -4.51 1.82 -10.99
C TYR A 36 -5.09 1.45 -12.37
N GLY A 37 -6.37 1.77 -12.59
CA GLY A 37 -7.09 1.49 -13.83
C GLY A 37 -6.68 2.41 -14.99
N HIS A 38 -7.08 2.05 -16.20
CA HIS A 38 -6.64 2.70 -17.44
C HIS A 38 -6.97 4.20 -17.54
N ASP A 39 -8.01 4.67 -16.83
CA ASP A 39 -8.44 6.08 -16.88
C ASP A 39 -7.59 6.97 -15.95
N TRP A 40 -6.92 6.36 -14.98
CA TRP A 40 -6.04 7.05 -14.05
C TRP A 40 -4.70 7.32 -14.72
N ALA A 41 -4.26 8.58 -14.64
CA ALA A 41 -2.95 8.98 -15.13
C ALA A 41 -2.18 9.71 -14.01
N PRO A 42 -0.95 9.29 -13.69
CA PRO A 42 -0.06 10.05 -12.83
C PRO A 42 0.31 11.37 -13.51
N THR A 43 0.34 12.45 -12.74
CA THR A 43 0.63 13.80 -13.22
C THR A 43 1.85 14.44 -12.55
N SER A 44 2.20 13.96 -11.36
CA SER A 44 3.40 14.34 -10.62
C SER A 44 3.72 13.31 -9.54
N GLY A 45 4.94 13.34 -9.01
CA GLY A 45 5.40 12.46 -7.94
C GLY A 45 5.99 11.14 -8.44
N LEU A 46 6.13 10.16 -7.54
CA LEU A 46 6.78 8.88 -7.81
C LEU A 46 5.78 7.72 -7.76
N GLU A 47 5.71 6.97 -8.86
CA GLU A 47 4.86 5.78 -8.98
C GLU A 47 5.40 4.57 -8.23
N GLU A 48 6.71 4.53 -7.99
CA GLU A 48 7.40 3.48 -7.28
C GLU A 48 8.61 4.02 -6.52
N GLY A 49 9.05 3.29 -5.52
CA GLY A 49 10.20 3.68 -4.69
C GLY A 49 10.76 2.53 -3.87
N ILE A 50 12.01 2.68 -3.45
CA ILE A 50 12.73 1.72 -2.60
C ILE A 50 13.26 2.47 -1.38
N SER A 51 12.95 1.95 -0.19
CA SER A 51 13.41 2.54 1.07
C SER A 51 14.86 2.18 1.39
N GLN A 52 15.40 2.85 2.40
CA GLN A 52 16.58 2.38 3.10
C GLN A 52 16.33 1.03 3.81
N ILE A 53 17.42 0.32 4.10
CA ILE A 53 17.43 -0.80 5.04
C ILE A 53 17.34 -0.23 6.46
N THR A 54 16.49 -0.82 7.28
CA THR A 54 16.32 -0.46 8.69
C THR A 54 16.38 -1.71 9.55
N SER A 55 16.80 -1.56 10.80
CA SER A 55 16.84 -2.64 11.79
C SER A 55 16.10 -2.27 13.06
N LYS A 56 15.71 -3.28 13.83
CA LYS A 56 15.04 -3.10 15.11
C LYS A 56 16.00 -2.48 16.12
N GLY A 57 15.62 -1.33 16.69
CA GLY A 57 16.36 -0.76 17.81
C GLY A 57 16.27 -1.62 19.07
N GLY A 58 17.21 -1.46 20.01
CA GLY A 58 17.41 -2.29 21.22
C GLY A 58 16.26 -2.36 22.25
N GLY A 59 15.04 -1.96 21.89
CA GLY A 59 13.81 -2.12 22.67
C GLY A 59 12.53 -2.03 21.83
N SER A 60 12.65 -1.87 20.51
CA SER A 60 11.52 -1.82 19.58
C SER A 60 11.40 -3.17 18.87
N GLN A 61 10.18 -3.67 18.73
CA GLN A 61 9.90 -4.79 17.83
C GLN A 61 9.56 -4.32 16.41
N SER A 62 9.49 -3.00 16.22
CA SER A 62 9.11 -2.35 14.97
C SER A 62 10.31 -1.79 14.23
N LEU A 63 10.29 -1.99 12.91
CA LEU A 63 11.20 -1.45 11.92
C LEU A 63 10.65 -0.12 11.42
N VAL A 64 11.39 0.97 11.58
CA VAL A 64 10.91 2.31 11.19
C VAL A 64 11.61 2.75 9.91
N TRP A 65 10.83 3.06 8.87
CA TRP A 65 11.34 3.61 7.62
C TRP A 65 11.02 5.10 7.47
N ASN A 66 9.79 5.53 7.81
CA ASN A 66 9.28 6.86 7.46
C ASN A 66 9.53 7.20 5.98
N PHE A 67 9.36 6.21 5.09
CA PHE A 67 9.69 6.36 3.68
C PHE A 67 8.59 7.16 2.97
N PRO A 68 8.90 8.32 2.35
CA PRO A 68 7.89 9.24 1.87
C PRO A 68 7.08 8.67 0.69
N LEU A 69 5.80 9.02 0.67
CA LEU A 69 4.88 8.78 -0.45
C LEU A 69 4.40 10.14 -0.96
N ASP A 70 4.54 10.37 -2.27
CA ASP A 70 4.04 11.57 -2.94
C ASP A 70 3.70 11.25 -4.40
N ILE A 71 2.42 11.30 -4.74
CA ILE A 71 1.92 11.13 -6.11
C ILE A 71 0.61 11.88 -6.30
N THR A 72 0.41 12.46 -7.49
CA THR A 72 -0.88 13.03 -7.87
C THR A 72 -1.41 12.38 -9.14
N PHE A 73 -2.62 11.89 -9.08
CA PHE A 73 -3.34 11.33 -10.22
C PHE A 73 -4.40 12.30 -10.75
N LYS A 74 -4.69 12.17 -12.05
CA LYS A 74 -5.90 12.71 -12.68
C LYS A 74 -6.75 11.55 -13.22
N SER A 75 -8.07 11.75 -13.24
CA SER A 75 -9.02 10.80 -13.80
C SER A 75 -10.35 11.49 -14.14
N THR A 76 -11.13 10.87 -15.02
CA THR A 76 -12.50 11.26 -15.37
C THR A 76 -13.55 10.47 -14.59
N ASN A 77 -13.20 9.29 -14.03
CA ASN A 77 -14.13 8.43 -13.30
C ASN A 77 -13.40 7.54 -12.26
N PRO A 78 -14.05 7.16 -11.14
CA PRO A 78 -13.38 6.48 -10.04
C PRO A 78 -13.08 4.99 -10.29
N PHE A 79 -13.45 4.42 -11.44
CA PHE A 79 -13.24 2.99 -11.73
C PHE A 79 -11.74 2.66 -11.78
N GLY A 80 -11.36 1.50 -11.23
CA GLY A 80 -9.94 1.13 -11.11
C GLY A 80 -9.16 2.01 -10.15
N TRP A 81 -9.80 2.42 -9.05
CA TRP A 81 -9.23 3.30 -8.04
C TRP A 81 -7.81 2.87 -7.61
N PRO A 82 -6.87 3.82 -7.41
CA PRO A 82 -5.49 3.49 -7.10
C PRO A 82 -5.33 2.65 -5.83
N GLN A 83 -4.39 1.72 -5.90
CA GLN A 83 -3.89 0.92 -4.80
C GLN A 83 -2.39 1.12 -4.67
N ILE A 84 -1.87 1.01 -3.46
CA ILE A 84 -0.44 0.86 -3.22
C ILE A 84 -0.14 -0.59 -2.90
N VAL A 85 0.88 -1.14 -3.56
CA VAL A 85 1.46 -2.45 -3.28
C VAL A 85 2.79 -2.23 -2.58
N VAL A 86 3.01 -2.91 -1.47
CA VAL A 86 4.25 -2.89 -0.71
C VAL A 86 4.86 -4.29 -0.69
N SER A 87 6.15 -4.37 -1.02
CA SER A 87 6.95 -5.58 -0.98
C SER A 87 8.10 -5.38 0.01
N VAL A 88 8.22 -6.25 1.02
CA VAL A 88 9.28 -6.16 2.03
C VAL A 88 10.33 -7.23 1.77
N TYR A 89 11.60 -6.84 1.83
CA TYR A 89 12.77 -7.65 1.54
C TYR A 89 13.74 -7.64 2.73
N GLY A 90 14.49 -8.72 2.89
CA GLY A 90 15.60 -8.80 3.84
C GLY A 90 16.45 -10.05 3.66
N PRO A 91 17.59 -10.14 4.37
CA PRO A 91 18.63 -11.13 4.11
C PRO A 91 18.20 -12.54 4.52
N ASP A 92 18.44 -13.54 3.67
CA ASP A 92 18.36 -14.96 4.02
C ASP A 92 19.59 -15.44 4.82
N THR A 93 19.65 -16.73 5.15
CA THR A 93 20.78 -17.32 5.89
C THR A 93 22.13 -17.22 5.17
N PHE A 94 22.11 -16.91 3.87
CA PHE A 94 23.28 -16.74 3.02
C PHE A 94 23.55 -15.27 2.67
N GLY A 95 22.76 -14.33 3.22
CA GLY A 95 22.88 -12.90 2.97
C GLY A 95 22.25 -12.42 1.66
N ASN A 96 21.46 -13.24 0.98
CA ASN A 96 20.72 -12.80 -0.21
C ASN A 96 19.42 -12.11 0.20
N ASP A 97 19.09 -10.99 -0.45
CA ASP A 97 17.81 -10.32 -0.23
C ASP A 97 16.65 -11.14 -0.82
N VAL A 98 15.77 -11.60 0.05
CA VAL A 98 14.56 -12.35 -0.32
C VAL A 98 13.31 -11.67 0.19
N VAL A 99 12.20 -11.91 -0.49
CA VAL A 99 10.91 -11.34 -0.10
C VAL A 99 10.41 -11.95 1.21
N ARG A 100 10.07 -11.09 2.16
CA ARG A 100 9.46 -11.41 3.46
C ARG A 100 7.95 -11.20 3.45
N GLY A 101 7.44 -10.38 2.56
CA GLY A 101 6.00 -10.33 2.35
C GLY A 101 5.55 -9.30 1.36
N TYR A 102 4.36 -9.53 0.85
CA TYR A 102 3.60 -8.61 0.02
C TYR A 102 2.35 -8.16 0.75
N GLY A 103 1.99 -6.90 0.58
CA GLY A 103 0.74 -6.34 1.04
C GLY A 103 0.23 -5.31 0.04
N ALA A 104 -1.08 -5.11 0.00
CA ALA A 104 -1.68 -4.09 -0.84
C ALA A 104 -2.89 -3.47 -0.14
N VAL A 105 -3.15 -2.20 -0.42
CA VAL A 105 -4.34 -1.50 0.06
C VAL A 105 -4.75 -0.41 -0.92
N HIS A 106 -6.05 -0.19 -1.03
CA HIS A 106 -6.59 0.96 -1.77
C HIS A 106 -6.21 2.27 -1.09
N ILE A 107 -5.95 3.29 -1.90
CA ILE A 107 -5.80 4.66 -1.43
C ILE A 107 -7.12 5.11 -0.80
N PRO A 108 -7.12 5.79 0.37
CA PRO A 108 -8.36 6.26 0.98
C PRO A 108 -9.17 7.17 0.05
N PHE A 109 -10.48 6.97 0.04
CA PHE A 109 -11.42 7.68 -0.84
C PHE A 109 -11.78 9.08 -0.32
N THR A 110 -11.57 9.33 0.97
CA THR A 110 -11.95 10.59 1.62
C THR A 110 -10.73 11.47 1.86
N PRO A 111 -10.85 12.80 1.64
CA PRO A 111 -9.79 13.74 2.00
C PRO A 111 -9.45 13.71 3.48
N GLY A 112 -8.19 13.98 3.81
CA GLY A 112 -7.68 14.03 5.18
C GLY A 112 -6.62 12.98 5.48
N LYS A 113 -6.26 12.87 6.77
CA LYS A 113 -5.22 11.97 7.25
C LYS A 113 -5.79 10.58 7.55
N HIS A 114 -5.11 9.54 7.10
CA HIS A 114 -5.48 8.14 7.30
C HIS A 114 -4.26 7.33 7.74
N THR A 115 -4.46 6.41 8.67
CA THR A 115 -3.46 5.38 8.99
C THR A 115 -4.04 4.01 8.62
N LYS A 116 -3.28 3.21 7.88
CA LYS A 116 -3.65 1.85 7.44
C LYS A 116 -2.54 0.88 7.80
N THR A 117 -2.88 -0.12 8.60
CA THR A 117 -1.98 -1.26 8.86
C THR A 117 -2.41 -2.41 7.96
N ILE A 118 -1.51 -2.82 7.06
CA ILE A 118 -1.77 -3.88 6.09
C ILE A 118 -1.09 -5.18 6.54
N PRO A 119 -1.78 -6.32 6.50
CA PRO A 119 -1.14 -7.61 6.73
C PRO A 119 -0.24 -7.97 5.55
N MET A 120 0.91 -8.54 5.87
CA MET A 120 1.93 -8.96 4.91
C MET A 120 1.90 -10.46 4.76
N PHE A 121 1.89 -10.93 3.51
CA PHE A 121 1.78 -12.34 3.17
C PHE A 121 2.90 -12.77 2.26
N VAL A 122 3.41 -13.98 2.50
CA VAL A 122 4.29 -14.67 1.55
C VAL A 122 3.53 -15.86 0.95
N PRO A 123 3.68 -16.17 -0.34
CA PRO A 123 3.22 -17.46 -0.87
C PRO A 123 4.01 -18.61 -0.23
N GLU A 124 3.30 -19.63 0.24
CA GLU A 124 3.92 -20.92 0.58
C GLU A 124 4.16 -21.70 -0.73
N SER A 125 5.43 -21.89 -1.13
CA SER A 125 5.76 -22.75 -2.27
C SER A 125 5.27 -24.18 -2.01
N THR A 126 4.50 -24.73 -2.95
CA THR A 126 3.91 -26.07 -2.86
C THR A 126 4.92 -27.22 -2.94
N SER A 127 6.21 -26.98 -3.14
CA SER A 127 7.23 -28.04 -3.11
C SER A 127 8.59 -27.54 -2.67
N ARG A 128 9.14 -28.17 -1.61
CA ARG A 128 10.54 -27.99 -1.18
C ARG A 128 11.55 -28.28 -2.30
N LEU A 129 11.17 -29.10 -3.30
CA LEU A 129 12.02 -29.47 -4.42
C LEU A 129 12.16 -28.34 -5.46
N GLN A 130 11.10 -27.56 -5.69
CA GLN A 130 11.12 -26.38 -6.59
C GLN A 130 11.93 -25.22 -5.98
N ARG A 131 11.96 -25.14 -4.64
CA ARG A 131 12.78 -24.20 -3.88
C ARG A 131 14.27 -24.55 -3.97
N PHE A 132 14.61 -25.85 -4.03
CA PHE A 132 15.99 -26.35 -4.16
C PHE A 132 16.54 -26.19 -5.58
N THR A 133 15.74 -26.43 -6.63
CA THR A 133 16.18 -26.26 -8.03
C THR A 133 16.34 -24.78 -8.43
N SER A 134 15.52 -23.86 -7.92
CA SER A 134 15.72 -22.41 -8.14
C SER A 134 16.91 -21.85 -7.37
N TRP A 135 17.22 -22.38 -6.18
CA TRP A 135 18.40 -22.04 -5.39
C TRP A 135 19.72 -22.48 -6.07
N LEU A 136 19.71 -23.63 -6.76
CA LEU A 136 20.88 -24.14 -7.49
C LEU A 136 21.13 -23.41 -8.84
N MET A 137 20.11 -22.79 -9.45
CA MET A 137 20.19 -22.17 -10.78
C MET A 137 20.32 -20.63 -10.78
N GLY A 138 20.43 -19.98 -9.61
CA GLY A 138 20.67 -18.53 -9.51
C GLY A 138 19.57 -17.66 -10.14
N ARG A 139 18.38 -18.21 -10.38
CA ARG A 139 17.22 -17.50 -10.92
C ARG A 139 16.08 -17.67 -9.95
N HIS A 140 15.90 -16.68 -9.09
CA HIS A 140 14.73 -16.61 -8.22
C HIS A 140 13.50 -16.23 -9.07
N PRO A 141 12.43 -17.02 -9.02
CA PRO A 141 11.13 -16.53 -9.44
C PRO A 141 10.68 -15.49 -8.41
N GLU A 142 11.00 -14.23 -8.66
CA GLU A 142 10.16 -13.12 -8.19
C GLU A 142 8.75 -13.33 -8.78
N TYR A 143 7.69 -12.86 -8.10
CA TYR A 143 6.39 -12.77 -8.76
C TYR A 143 6.63 -12.08 -10.10
N THR A 144 6.29 -12.77 -11.20
CA THR A 144 6.45 -12.25 -12.56
C THR A 144 5.72 -10.92 -12.75
N ASP A 145 4.80 -10.57 -11.83
CA ASP A 145 4.38 -9.19 -11.60
C ASP A 145 3.90 -9.00 -10.13
N PRO A 146 4.50 -8.13 -9.30
CA PRO A 146 3.95 -7.77 -7.98
C PRO A 146 2.53 -7.17 -8.05
N LYS A 147 2.06 -6.76 -9.24
CA LYS A 147 0.68 -6.31 -9.48
C LYS A 147 -0.38 -7.41 -9.35
N VAL A 148 0.00 -8.70 -9.34
CA VAL A 148 -0.94 -9.82 -9.10
C VAL A 148 -1.62 -9.70 -7.73
N VAL A 149 -0.94 -9.11 -6.73
CA VAL A 149 -1.50 -8.87 -5.38
C VAL A 149 -2.67 -7.87 -5.43
N ALA A 150 -2.63 -6.91 -6.37
CA ALA A 150 -3.63 -5.88 -6.54
C ALA A 150 -4.85 -6.32 -7.38
N GLN A 151 -4.64 -7.27 -8.31
CA GLN A 151 -5.64 -7.60 -9.34
C GLN A 151 -6.67 -8.65 -8.92
N GLY A 152 -6.45 -9.40 -7.85
CA GLY A 152 -7.41 -10.40 -7.33
C GLY A 152 -7.63 -11.64 -8.23
N GLU A 153 -7.35 -11.56 -9.54
CA GLU A 153 -7.28 -12.68 -10.47
C GLU A 153 -6.04 -13.55 -10.19
N GLY A 154 -6.25 -14.86 -10.04
CA GLY A 154 -5.21 -15.82 -9.60
C GLY A 154 -5.26 -16.20 -8.12
N ARG A 155 -6.31 -15.78 -7.38
CA ARG A 155 -6.60 -16.25 -6.01
C ARG A 155 -7.00 -17.73 -5.90
N GLU A 156 -7.00 -18.47 -7.00
CA GLU A 156 -7.15 -19.92 -6.96
C GLU A 156 -5.75 -20.57 -6.88
N VAL A 157 -5.47 -21.17 -5.71
CA VAL A 157 -4.37 -22.13 -5.47
C VAL A 157 -2.98 -21.55 -5.18
N THR A 158 -2.86 -20.64 -4.20
CA THR A 158 -1.61 -20.53 -3.41
C THR A 158 -1.93 -20.33 -1.93
N ARG A 159 -1.47 -21.26 -1.09
CA ARG A 159 -1.56 -21.12 0.37
C ARG A 159 -0.65 -19.96 0.77
N VAL A 160 -1.17 -18.97 1.47
CA VAL A 160 -0.38 -17.81 1.94
C VAL A 160 -0.15 -17.90 3.44
N ARG A 161 1.03 -17.45 3.89
CA ARG A 161 1.36 -17.32 5.31
C ARG A 161 1.49 -15.84 5.65
N SER A 162 0.80 -15.39 6.70
CA SER A 162 1.02 -14.06 7.26
C SER A 162 2.37 -14.01 7.95
N GLN A 163 3.18 -13.00 7.66
CA GLN A 163 4.54 -12.82 8.20
C GLN A 163 4.73 -11.55 9.03
N GLY A 164 3.76 -10.64 9.02
CA GLY A 164 3.87 -9.36 9.70
C GLY A 164 2.87 -8.33 9.21
N PHE A 165 3.12 -7.09 9.58
CA PHE A 165 2.30 -5.94 9.22
C PHE A 165 3.15 -4.76 8.78
N VAL A 166 2.62 -3.95 7.86
CA VAL A 166 3.20 -2.66 7.47
C VAL A 166 2.18 -1.56 7.78
N THR A 167 2.62 -0.48 8.40
CA THR A 167 1.79 0.69 8.70
C THR A 167 2.09 1.81 7.70
N LEU A 168 1.06 2.23 6.97
CA LEU A 168 1.07 3.34 6.04
C LEU A 168 0.28 4.51 6.62
N GLN A 169 0.80 5.71 6.41
CA GLN A 169 0.11 6.95 6.70
C GLN A 169 -0.14 7.68 5.38
N PHE A 170 -1.38 8.10 5.15
CA PHE A 170 -1.78 8.87 3.99
C PHE A 170 -2.34 10.23 4.42
N ASN A 171 -2.17 11.23 3.58
CA ASN A 171 -2.86 12.50 3.59
C ASN A 171 -3.44 12.72 2.19
N ILE A 172 -4.75 12.65 2.09
CA ILE A 172 -5.47 12.65 0.83
C ILE A 172 -6.06 14.03 0.57
N VAL A 173 -5.80 14.55 -0.62
CA VAL A 173 -6.41 15.78 -1.12
C VAL A 173 -7.07 15.50 -2.45
N THR A 174 -8.34 15.87 -2.59
CA THR A 174 -9.08 15.73 -3.85
C THR A 174 -9.44 17.10 -4.39
N LYS A 175 -9.33 17.29 -5.71
CA LYS A 175 -9.78 18.49 -6.41
C LYS A 175 -10.80 18.13 -7.48
N ASP A 176 -11.83 18.96 -7.63
CA ASP A 176 -12.81 18.89 -8.71
C ASP A 176 -13.71 17.64 -8.75
N MET A 177 -13.66 16.75 -7.76
CA MET A 177 -14.57 15.60 -7.61
C MET A 177 -16.05 15.97 -7.73
N LYS A 178 -16.46 17.07 -7.09
CA LYS A 178 -17.85 17.57 -7.13
C LYS A 178 -18.30 18.03 -8.53
N LYS A 179 -17.37 18.48 -9.39
CA LYS A 179 -17.71 18.89 -10.78
C LYS A 179 -18.19 17.69 -11.61
N LEU A 180 -17.81 16.48 -11.21
CA LEU A 180 -18.21 15.22 -11.82
C LEU A 180 -19.31 14.50 -11.03
N GLY A 181 -19.91 15.18 -10.03
CA GLY A 181 -21.02 14.64 -9.24
C GLY A 181 -20.61 13.73 -8.08
N TYR A 182 -19.32 13.67 -7.72
CA TYR A 182 -18.85 12.86 -6.59
C TYR A 182 -18.79 13.67 -5.31
N GLU A 183 -19.47 13.18 -4.26
CA GLU A 183 -19.37 13.72 -2.91
C GLU A 183 -18.18 13.12 -2.17
N THR A 184 -17.40 13.98 -1.51
CA THR A 184 -16.34 13.57 -0.60
C THR A 184 -16.75 13.96 0.81
N THR A 185 -16.95 12.97 1.69
CA THR A 185 -17.21 13.25 3.11
C THR A 185 -15.90 13.60 3.80
N SER A 186 -15.73 14.87 4.18
CA SER A 186 -14.68 15.29 5.11
C SER A 186 -15.31 15.41 6.49
N GLU A 187 -15.29 14.35 7.29
CA GLU A 187 -15.77 14.43 8.67
C GLU A 187 -14.74 15.17 9.55
N HIS A 188 -14.89 16.49 9.61
CA HIS A 188 -14.43 17.30 10.75
C HIS A 188 -15.55 18.19 11.30
N SER A 189 -16.80 17.70 11.24
CA SER A 189 -17.97 18.39 11.80
C SER A 189 -19.11 17.40 12.11
N ALA A 190 -18.88 16.44 13.01
CA ALA A 190 -19.96 15.55 13.51
C ALA A 190 -19.83 15.23 15.01
N ALA A 191 -19.34 16.18 15.81
CA ALA A 191 -19.35 16.08 17.27
C ALA A 191 -19.88 17.36 17.92
N THR A 192 -21.07 17.80 17.50
CA THR A 192 -21.84 18.81 18.25
C THR A 192 -23.28 18.36 18.35
N GLY A 193 -23.69 17.95 19.55
CA GLY A 193 -25.09 17.94 19.95
C GLY A 193 -25.76 16.58 20.10
N LEU A 194 -25.42 15.84 21.15
CA LEU A 194 -26.40 14.99 21.84
C LEU A 194 -26.28 15.24 23.35
N PRO A 195 -27.31 15.79 24.02
CA PRO A 195 -27.31 15.93 25.47
C PRO A 195 -27.38 14.54 26.09
N ARG A 196 -26.48 14.25 27.03
CA ARG A 196 -26.56 13.06 27.89
C ARG A 196 -27.83 13.19 28.75
N THR A 197 -28.86 12.42 28.43
CA THR A 197 -29.96 12.21 29.36
C THR A 197 -29.46 11.32 30.48
N SER A 198 -29.27 11.92 31.65
CA SER A 198 -29.11 11.20 32.91
C SER A 198 -30.36 10.36 33.18
N GLN A 199 -30.22 9.04 33.31
CA GLN A 199 -31.20 8.22 34.01
C GLN A 199 -30.53 7.62 35.24
N GLN A 200 -30.93 8.17 36.40
CA GLN A 200 -30.89 7.47 37.68
C GLN A 200 -31.93 6.34 37.62
N LEU A 201 -31.52 5.14 38.03
CA LEU A 201 -32.19 4.29 39.02
C LEU A 201 -31.18 3.23 39.49
#